data_AF-A0A3L6KTG4-F1
#
_entry.id   AF-A0A3L6KTG4-F1
#
_cell.length_a   1.000
_cell.length_b   1.000
_cell.length_c   1.000
_cell.angle_alpha   90.00
_cell.angle_beta   90.00
_cell.angle_gamma   90.00
#
_symmetry.space_group_name_H-M   'P 1'
#
loop_
_entity.id
_entity.type
_entity.pdbx_description
1 polymer ?
#
loop_
_entity_poly.entity_id
_entity_poly.type
_entity_poly.pdbx_seq_one_letter_code
_entity_poly.pdbx_strand_id
1 'polypeptide(L)'
;MPEGVPLSELGLDKDEKFSTMEEERRKLIAEDREGNAARIAELEAAMNEHSHELAKLKASDSRSFLDPMPEGVLLSELGLDKDEKFSTMEEERRKLIAEDREGNAARIAELEVAMNEHSHELAKLKASDSRSFLDPMPEGVPLSELGLDKDEKFSTMEEERRKLIAEDREGNAARIAELEAAMNEHSHELAKLKASDSRSFLDPMPEGVPLSELGLDKDEKFSTMEEERRKLIAEDREGNAARIAELEAAMNEHSHELAKLKASDSRSFLDPMPEGVPLSELGLDKDEKFSTMEEERRKLIAEDREGNAARIAELEAAMNEHSHELAKLKASDSRSFLDPMPEGVPLSELGLDKDEKFSTMEEERRKLIAEDREGNAARIAELEAAMNEHSHELAKLKASDSRSFLDPMPEGVPLSELGLDKDEKFSTMEEERRKLIAEDREGNAARIAELEAAMNEHSHELAKLKASDSRSFLDPMPEGVPLSELGLDKDEKFSTMEEERRKLIAEDREGNAARIAELEAAMNEHSHELAKLKASDSRSFLDPMPEGVPLSELGLDKDEKFSTMEEERRKLIAEDREGNAARIAELEVQ
;
A
#
# COMPACT_ATOMS: atom_id res chain seq x y z
N MET A 1 73.12 13.86 19.54
CA MET A 1 72.23 14.18 20.68
C MET A 1 71.47 12.91 20.98
N PRO A 2 71.63 12.30 22.16
CA PRO A 2 70.77 11.20 22.57
C PRO A 2 69.34 11.74 22.80
N GLU A 3 68.34 11.17 22.13
CA GLU A 3 66.90 11.49 22.36
C GLU A 3 66.55 12.98 22.27
N GLY A 4 67.11 13.70 21.28
CA GLY A 4 66.88 15.14 21.10
C GLY A 4 67.56 16.06 22.14
N VAL A 5 68.15 15.50 23.20
CA VAL A 5 68.80 16.26 24.29
C VAL A 5 70.31 16.44 24.03
N PRO A 6 70.86 17.66 24.12
CA PRO A 6 72.30 17.88 24.06
C PRO A 6 73.03 17.25 25.25
N LEU A 7 74.20 16.63 25.01
CA LEU A 7 75.02 16.03 26.07
C LEU A 7 75.37 17.02 27.20
N SER A 8 75.46 18.33 26.88
CA SER A 8 75.71 19.40 27.84
C SER A 8 74.56 19.61 28.84
N GLU A 9 73.35 19.17 28.53
CA GLU A 9 72.15 19.35 29.37
C GLU A 9 71.86 18.13 30.27
N LEU A 10 72.54 17.00 30.00
CA LEU A 10 72.40 15.76 30.77
C LEU A 10 73.10 15.82 32.13
N GLY A 11 73.97 16.80 32.36
CA GLY A 11 74.69 16.94 33.63
C GLY A 11 75.53 15.69 33.97
N LEU A 12 76.15 15.08 32.94
CA LEU A 12 76.93 13.84 33.06
C LEU A 12 78.07 13.96 34.09
N ASP A 13 78.57 15.19 34.30
CA ASP A 13 79.58 15.56 35.30
C ASP A 13 79.07 15.51 36.75
N LYS A 14 77.75 15.50 36.94
CA LYS A 14 77.07 15.45 38.24
C LYS A 14 76.39 14.10 38.49
N ASP A 15 76.35 13.22 37.48
CA ASP A 15 75.80 11.88 37.61
C ASP A 15 76.86 10.93 38.19
N GLU A 16 76.60 10.37 39.37
CA GLU A 16 77.54 9.51 40.09
C GLU A 16 77.87 8.22 39.32
N LYS A 17 76.88 7.65 38.61
CA LYS A 17 77.05 6.40 37.85
C LYS A 17 77.87 6.64 36.58
N PHE A 18 77.67 7.75 35.88
CA PHE A 18 78.48 8.14 34.73
C PHE A 18 79.91 8.53 35.14
N SER A 19 80.06 9.26 36.24
CA SER A 19 81.37 9.69 36.76
C SER A 19 82.24 8.49 37.19
N THR A 20 81.64 7.49 37.84
CA THR A 20 82.35 6.26 38.24
C THR A 20 82.80 5.43 37.04
N MET A 21 81.95 5.28 36.02
CA MET A 21 82.34 4.63 34.77
C MET A 21 83.42 5.42 34.01
N GLU A 22 83.37 6.75 34.03
CA GLU A 22 84.39 7.59 33.40
C GLU A 22 85.76 7.45 34.10
N GLU A 23 85.78 7.41 35.44
CA GLU A 23 86.99 7.18 36.23
C GLU A 23 87.59 5.79 35.97
N GLU A 24 86.76 4.75 35.90
CA GLU A 24 87.19 3.39 35.58
C GLU A 24 87.76 3.31 34.16
N ARG A 25 87.12 3.97 33.19
CA ARG A 25 87.62 4.08 31.82
C ARG A 25 88.99 4.76 31.78
N ARG A 26 89.18 5.88 32.49
CA ARG A 26 90.47 6.58 32.59
C ARG A 26 91.56 5.69 33.19
N LYS A 27 91.22 4.87 34.19
CA LYS A 27 92.14 3.92 34.83
C LYS A 27 92.55 2.79 33.89
N LEU A 28 91.61 2.15 33.19
CA LEU A 28 91.88 1.07 32.23
C LEU A 28 92.76 1.52 31.07
N ILE A 29 92.57 2.77 30.60
CA ILE A 29 93.41 3.40 29.57
C ILE A 29 94.84 3.64 30.09
N ALA A 30 94.99 4.03 31.37
CA ALA A 30 96.28 4.32 31.98
C ALA A 30 97.09 3.04 32.30
N GLU A 31 96.42 1.91 32.58
CA GLU A 31 97.05 0.63 32.89
C GLU A 31 97.59 -0.09 31.65
N ASP A 32 96.74 -0.34 30.65
CA ASP A 32 97.12 -0.97 29.38
C ASP A 32 96.01 -0.76 28.34
N ARG A 33 96.19 0.22 27.46
CA ARG A 33 95.20 0.58 26.46
C ARG A 33 94.93 -0.53 25.44
N GLU A 34 95.96 -1.28 25.04
CA GLU A 34 95.81 -2.34 24.02
C GLU A 34 95.27 -3.63 24.65
N GLY A 35 95.76 -4.00 25.83
CA GLY A 35 95.29 -5.19 26.55
C GLY A 35 93.86 -5.09 27.10
N ASN A 36 93.41 -3.87 27.44
CA ASN A 36 92.06 -3.61 27.97
C ASN A 36 91.04 -3.15 26.91
N ALA A 37 91.39 -3.18 25.62
CA ALA A 37 90.54 -2.62 24.56
C ALA A 37 89.08 -3.13 24.56
N ALA A 38 88.86 -4.43 24.81
CA ALA A 38 87.52 -5.00 24.88
C ALA A 38 86.70 -4.47 26.08
N ARG A 39 87.34 -4.34 27.25
CA ARG A 39 86.71 -3.79 28.47
C ARG A 39 86.44 -2.30 28.35
N ILE A 40 87.33 -1.55 27.70
CA ILE A 40 87.13 -0.14 27.41
C ILE A 40 85.93 0.03 26.47
N ALA A 41 85.81 -0.80 25.43
CA ALA A 41 84.68 -0.76 24.50
C ALA A 41 83.35 -1.13 25.17
N GLU A 42 83.34 -2.15 26.04
CA GLU A 42 82.15 -2.54 26.82
C GLU A 42 81.74 -1.43 27.80
N LEU A 43 82.70 -0.79 28.46
CA LEU A 43 82.45 0.33 29.36
C LEU A 43 82.00 1.60 28.61
N GLU A 44 82.57 1.89 27.44
CA GLU A 44 82.12 2.97 26.57
C GLU A 44 80.69 2.72 26.06
N ALA A 45 80.34 1.46 25.75
CA ALA A 45 78.98 1.08 25.40
C ALA A 45 78.01 1.27 26.57
N ALA A 46 78.39 0.86 27.78
CA ALA A 46 77.59 1.05 29.00
C ALA A 46 77.43 2.54 29.38
N MET A 47 78.49 3.34 29.23
CA MET A 47 78.44 4.80 29.41
C MET A 47 77.50 5.44 28.37
N ASN A 48 77.57 5.00 27.11
CA ASN A 48 76.68 5.48 26.06
C ASN A 48 75.23 5.10 26.38
N GLU A 49 74.96 3.85 26.77
CA GLU A 49 73.63 3.39 27.18
C GLU A 49 73.06 4.22 28.35
N HIS A 50 73.85 4.43 29.41
CA HIS A 50 73.43 5.26 30.55
C HIS A 50 73.19 6.74 30.16
N SER A 51 73.97 7.27 29.21
CA SER A 51 73.71 8.62 28.67
C SER A 51 72.40 8.70 27.87
N HIS A 52 72.01 7.62 27.18
CA HIS A 52 70.71 7.50 26.55
C HIS A 52 69.58 7.38 27.59
N GLU A 53 69.78 6.62 28.67
CA GLU A 53 68.80 6.53 29.78
C GLU A 53 68.54 7.91 30.41
N LEU A 54 69.61 8.66 30.73
CA LEU A 54 69.50 10.01 31.27
C LEU A 54 68.83 10.97 30.28
N ALA A 55 69.10 10.82 28.99
CA ALA A 55 68.46 11.64 27.95
C ALA A 55 66.97 11.36 27.81
N LYS A 56 66.54 10.08 27.88
CA LYS A 56 65.11 9.72 27.89
C LYS A 56 64.38 10.37 29.06
N LEU A 57 64.97 10.27 30.26
CA LEU A 57 64.37 10.85 31.47
C LEU A 57 64.30 12.38 31.41
N LYS A 58 65.36 13.01 30.91
CA LYS A 58 65.39 14.47 30.70
C LYS A 58 64.34 14.90 29.66
N ALA A 59 64.22 14.17 28.56
CA ALA A 59 63.27 14.43 27.49
C ALA A 59 61.82 14.25 27.96
N SER A 60 61.52 13.21 28.76
CA SER A 60 60.19 13.01 29.34
C SER A 60 59.81 14.14 30.29
N ASP A 61 60.74 14.57 31.15
CA ASP A 61 60.50 15.67 32.07
C ASP A 61 60.31 17.00 31.32
N SER A 62 61.12 17.25 30.28
CA SER A 62 61.05 18.49 29.49
C SER A 62 59.78 18.59 28.66
N ARG A 63 59.17 17.46 28.29
CA ARG A 63 57.96 17.31 27.48
C ARG A 63 56.69 17.07 28.31
N SER A 64 56.77 17.14 29.64
CA SER A 64 55.63 16.91 30.56
C SER A 64 54.43 17.84 30.38
N PHE A 65 54.58 18.94 29.63
CA PHE A 65 53.50 19.87 29.30
C PHE A 65 52.63 19.39 28.12
N LEU A 66 53.10 18.39 27.36
CA LEU A 66 52.36 17.79 26.26
C LEU A 66 51.27 16.86 26.78
N ASP A 67 50.20 16.69 26.00
CA ASP A 67 49.25 15.60 26.18
C ASP A 67 50.03 14.26 26.18
N PRO A 68 49.90 13.38 27.19
CA PRO A 68 50.56 12.08 27.20
C PRO A 68 50.15 11.17 26.05
N MET A 69 48.93 11.35 25.53
CA MET A 69 48.31 10.48 24.55
C MET A 69 47.45 11.29 23.55
N PRO A 70 48.07 12.19 22.77
CA PRO A 70 47.36 12.99 21.76
C PRO A 70 46.70 12.06 20.75
N GLU A 71 45.42 12.30 20.43
CA GLU A 71 44.63 11.47 19.49
C GLU A 71 44.69 9.95 19.81
N GLY A 72 44.81 9.56 21.07
CA GLY A 72 44.91 8.14 21.48
C GLY A 72 46.28 7.49 21.26
N VAL A 73 47.27 8.23 20.74
CA VAL A 73 48.61 7.72 20.42
C VAL A 73 49.61 8.13 21.52
N LEU A 74 50.39 7.17 22.05
CA LEU A 74 51.41 7.47 23.05
C LEU A 74 52.48 8.41 22.48
N LEU A 75 52.88 9.45 23.24
CA LEU A 75 53.96 10.38 22.86
C LEU A 75 55.25 9.68 22.40
N SER A 76 55.59 8.54 23.02
CA SER A 76 56.77 7.75 22.66
C SER A 76 56.72 7.14 21.26
N GLU A 77 55.54 7.01 20.66
CA GLU A 77 55.33 6.42 19.33
C GLU A 77 55.38 7.47 18.20
N LEU A 78 55.28 8.76 18.53
CA LEU A 78 55.29 9.86 17.56
C LEU A 78 56.68 10.13 16.98
N GLY A 79 57.74 9.65 17.64
CA GLY A 79 59.12 9.85 17.19
C GLY A 79 59.50 11.34 17.11
N LEU A 80 59.06 12.14 18.09
CA LEU A 80 59.26 13.59 18.15
C LEU A 80 60.72 14.02 17.95
N ASP A 81 61.68 13.19 18.39
CA ASP A 81 63.12 13.43 18.24
C ASP A 81 63.60 13.43 16.78
N LYS A 82 62.81 12.88 15.86
CA LYS A 82 63.10 12.82 14.42
C LYS A 82 62.30 13.86 13.64
N ASP A 83 61.35 14.54 14.28
CA ASP A 83 60.55 15.57 13.63
C ASP A 83 61.29 16.91 13.69
N GLU A 84 61.64 17.46 12.52
CA GLU A 84 62.42 18.69 12.42
C GLU A 84 61.67 19.89 13.01
N LYS A 85 60.34 20.00 12.75
CA LYS A 85 59.52 21.11 13.23
C LYS A 85 59.43 21.09 14.76
N PHE A 86 59.16 19.94 15.36
CA PHE A 86 59.13 19.75 16.81
C PHE A 86 60.50 20.03 17.44
N SER A 87 61.57 19.52 16.84
CA SER A 87 62.95 19.75 17.32
C SER A 87 63.31 21.24 17.33
N THR A 88 62.92 22.00 16.30
CA THR A 88 63.17 23.46 16.26
C THR A 88 62.40 24.22 17.34
N MET A 89 61.14 23.87 17.59
CA MET A 89 60.35 24.46 18.67
C MET A 89 60.91 24.10 20.05
N GLU A 90 61.40 22.86 20.22
CA GLU A 90 62.03 22.41 21.46
C GLU A 90 63.36 23.14 21.74
N GLU A 91 64.15 23.44 20.71
CA GLU A 91 65.35 24.30 20.81
C GLU A 91 65.01 25.74 21.17
N GLU A 92 63.99 26.33 20.52
CA GLU A 92 63.54 27.69 20.81
C GLU A 92 63.01 27.82 22.25
N ARG A 93 62.24 26.83 22.71
CA ARG A 93 61.77 26.75 24.10
C ARG A 93 62.93 26.70 25.08
N ARG A 94 63.95 25.86 24.80
CA ARG A 94 65.16 25.77 25.63
C ARG A 94 65.90 27.11 25.69
N LYS A 95 66.01 27.82 24.57
CA LYS A 95 66.63 29.15 24.50
C LYS A 95 65.86 30.18 25.34
N LEU A 96 64.54 30.24 25.21
CA LEU A 96 63.70 31.19 25.98
C LEU A 96 63.78 30.94 27.50
N ILE A 97 63.83 29.67 27.91
CA ILE A 97 64.02 29.28 29.33
C ILE A 97 65.41 29.69 29.84
N ALA A 98 66.45 29.56 29.01
CA ALA A 98 67.82 29.91 29.38
C ALA A 98 68.06 31.43 29.44
N GLU A 99 67.36 32.21 28.61
CA GLU A 99 67.48 33.68 28.58
C GLU A 99 66.81 34.34 29.80
N ASP A 100 65.51 34.11 30.01
CA ASP A 100 64.75 34.62 31.14
C ASP A 100 63.40 33.88 31.24
N ARG A 101 63.33 32.87 32.11
CA ARG A 101 62.11 32.05 32.28
C ARG A 101 60.90 32.88 32.74
N GLU A 102 61.09 33.86 33.61
CA GLU A 102 59.97 34.65 34.16
C GLU A 102 59.51 35.72 33.16
N GLY A 103 60.46 36.41 32.52
CA GLY A 103 60.16 37.43 31.51
C GLY A 103 59.57 36.87 30.21
N ASN A 104 59.92 35.64 29.82
CA ASN A 104 59.45 34.99 28.60
C ASN A 104 58.24 34.06 28.80
N ALA A 105 57.63 34.03 30.00
CA ALA A 105 56.59 33.06 30.35
C ALA A 105 55.43 32.97 29.33
N ALA A 106 54.95 34.11 28.81
CA ALA A 106 53.88 34.13 27.81
C ALA A 106 54.30 33.49 26.47
N ARG A 107 55.52 33.77 26.00
CA ARG A 107 56.05 33.21 24.75
C ARG A 107 56.35 31.72 24.89
N ILE A 108 56.82 31.29 26.07
CA ILE A 108 57.00 29.88 26.40
C ILE A 108 55.65 29.16 26.38
N ALA A 109 54.61 29.73 26.98
CA ALA A 109 53.27 29.14 26.98
C ALA A 109 52.67 29.06 25.56
N GLU A 110 52.78 30.11 24.74
CA GLU A 110 52.36 30.09 23.34
C GLU A 110 53.10 29.00 22.53
N LEU A 111 54.41 28.86 22.75
CA LEU A 111 55.21 27.84 22.10
C LEU A 111 54.88 26.42 22.60
N GLU A 112 54.61 26.25 23.89
CA GLU A 112 54.15 24.97 24.46
C GLU A 112 52.80 24.55 23.88
N VAL A 113 51.87 25.49 23.66
CA VAL A 113 50.60 25.23 22.95
C VAL A 113 50.87 24.81 21.51
N ALA A 114 51.72 25.53 20.77
CA ALA A 114 52.05 25.18 19.38
C ALA A 114 52.77 23.82 19.27
N MET A 115 53.65 23.50 20.23
CA MET A 115 54.29 22.18 20.34
C MET A 115 53.27 21.08 20.62
N ASN A 116 52.29 21.34 21.49
CA ASN A 116 51.22 20.41 21.77
C ASN A 116 50.34 20.20 20.53
N GLU A 117 49.91 21.28 19.86
CA GLU A 117 49.16 21.21 18.60
C GLU A 117 49.89 20.39 17.53
N HIS A 118 51.19 20.61 17.34
CA HIS A 118 52.00 19.82 16.40
C HIS A 118 52.11 18.35 16.80
N SER A 119 52.16 18.04 18.11
CA SER A 119 52.11 16.65 18.58
C SER A 119 50.77 15.99 18.28
N HIS A 120 49.65 16.72 18.37
CA HIS A 120 48.33 16.26 17.90
C HIS A 120 48.29 16.07 16.38
N GLU A 121 48.91 16.95 15.58
CA GLU A 121 49.01 16.79 14.13
C GLU A 121 49.74 15.48 13.76
N LEU A 122 50.88 15.21 14.39
CA LEU A 122 51.66 13.98 14.19
C LEU A 122 50.89 12.74 14.67
N ALA A 123 50.21 12.83 15.81
CA ALA A 123 49.41 11.76 16.36
C ALA A 123 48.23 11.40 15.46
N LYS A 124 47.56 12.39 14.89
CA LYS A 124 46.46 12.18 13.95
C LYS A 124 46.89 11.40 12.71
N LEU A 125 48.05 11.74 12.14
CA LEU A 125 48.64 11.01 11.01
C LEU A 125 49.02 9.58 11.40
N LYS A 126 49.60 9.41 12.58
CA LYS A 126 49.99 8.08 13.09
C LYS A 126 48.77 7.20 13.34
N ALA A 127 47.72 7.75 13.95
CA ALA A 127 46.46 7.10 14.21
C ALA A 127 45.80 6.65 12.90
N SER A 128 45.70 7.54 11.91
CA SER A 128 45.10 7.20 10.61
C SER A 128 45.83 6.06 9.90
N ASP A 129 47.17 6.07 9.91
CA ASP A 129 47.96 4.99 9.31
C ASP A 129 47.76 3.67 10.08
N SER A 130 47.74 3.74 11.41
CA SER A 130 47.61 2.57 12.27
C SER A 130 46.25 1.88 12.19
N ARG A 131 45.21 2.65 11.82
CA ARG A 131 43.80 2.25 11.70
C ARG A 131 43.35 1.99 10.26
N SER A 132 44.28 1.96 9.30
CA SER A 132 44.00 1.74 7.87
C SER A 132 43.33 0.40 7.51
N PHE A 133 43.28 -0.54 8.45
CA PHE A 133 42.57 -1.82 8.30
C PHE A 133 41.06 -1.73 8.56
N LEU A 134 40.59 -0.62 9.16
CA LEU A 134 39.18 -0.38 9.41
C LEU A 134 38.47 0.04 8.12
N ASP A 135 37.18 -0.24 8.04
CA ASP A 135 36.29 0.39 7.07
C ASP A 135 36.38 1.92 7.25
N PRO A 136 36.68 2.71 6.20
CA PRO A 136 36.72 4.17 6.32
C PRO A 136 35.34 4.81 6.57
N MET A 137 34.24 4.13 6.20
CA MET A 137 32.86 4.61 6.34
C MET A 137 31.90 3.50 6.82
N PRO A 138 32.11 2.92 8.02
CA PRO A 138 31.20 1.94 8.58
C PRO A 138 29.79 2.53 8.69
N GLU A 139 28.77 1.81 8.21
CA GLU A 139 27.37 2.29 8.18
C GLU A 139 27.20 3.69 7.55
N GLY A 140 28.08 4.07 6.60
CA GLY A 140 28.07 5.40 5.95
C GLY A 140 28.63 6.55 6.81
N VAL A 141 29.09 6.27 8.03
CA VAL A 141 29.64 7.27 8.97
C VAL A 141 31.17 7.27 8.89
N PRO A 142 31.84 8.42 8.65
CA PRO A 142 33.30 8.46 8.65
C PRO A 142 33.90 8.11 10.01
N LEU A 143 35.02 7.37 10.01
CA LEU A 143 35.76 7.02 11.24
C LEU A 143 36.08 8.23 12.13
N SER A 144 36.34 9.40 11.53
CA SER A 144 36.63 10.64 12.26
C SER A 144 35.48 11.14 13.13
N GLU A 145 34.23 10.71 12.87
CA GLU A 145 33.04 11.12 13.60
C GLU A 145 32.66 10.16 14.74
N LEU A 146 33.28 8.97 14.78
CA LEU A 146 33.02 7.95 15.80
C LEU A 146 33.69 8.24 17.14
N GLY A 147 34.71 9.11 17.15
CA GLY A 147 35.43 9.47 18.38
C GLY A 147 36.12 8.27 19.04
N LEU A 148 36.72 7.38 18.24
CA LEU A 148 37.34 6.12 18.67
C LEU A 148 38.36 6.30 19.81
N ASP A 149 39.05 7.44 19.86
CA ASP A 149 40.04 7.77 20.91
C ASP A 149 39.42 7.95 22.30
N LYS A 150 38.10 8.17 22.36
CA LYS A 150 37.34 8.33 23.61
C LYS A 150 36.59 7.07 23.99
N ASP A 151 36.59 6.06 23.12
CA ASP A 151 35.94 4.79 23.39
C ASP A 151 36.90 3.83 24.10
N GLU A 152 36.58 3.48 25.34
CA GLU A 152 37.43 2.64 26.19
C GLU A 152 37.62 1.23 25.59
N LYS A 153 36.57 0.66 24.98
CA LYS A 153 36.63 -0.68 24.39
C LYS A 153 37.52 -0.69 23.16
N PHE A 154 37.43 0.32 22.30
CA PHE A 154 38.30 0.47 21.14
C PHE A 154 39.75 0.73 21.57
N SER A 155 39.97 1.63 22.53
CA SER A 155 41.31 1.96 23.04
C SER A 155 42.03 0.74 23.62
N THR A 156 41.32 -0.11 24.38
CA THR A 156 41.89 -1.35 24.94
C THR A 156 42.27 -2.36 23.85
N MET A 157 41.46 -2.52 22.81
CA MET A 157 41.80 -3.36 21.66
C MET A 157 43.00 -2.80 20.88
N GLU A 158 43.09 -1.48 20.74
CA GLU A 158 44.23 -0.82 20.07
C GLU A 158 45.55 -0.99 20.85
N GLU A 159 45.51 -0.95 22.19
CA GLU A 159 46.64 -1.29 23.06
C GLU A 159 47.05 -2.75 22.92
N GLU A 160 46.10 -3.69 22.94
CA GLU A 160 46.39 -5.12 22.77
C GLU A 160 47.02 -5.40 21.40
N ARG A 161 46.50 -4.77 20.34
CA ARG A 161 47.06 -4.87 18.99
C ARG A 161 48.49 -4.35 18.94
N ARG A 162 48.76 -3.20 19.55
CA ARG A 162 50.13 -2.64 19.65
C ARG A 162 51.07 -3.60 20.37
N LYS A 163 50.63 -4.21 21.47
CA LYS A 163 51.41 -5.20 22.22
C LYS A 163 51.74 -6.43 21.38
N LEU A 164 50.76 -7.01 20.67
CA LEU A 164 50.97 -8.17 19.81
C LEU A 164 51.95 -7.90 18.66
N ILE A 165 51.89 -6.71 18.07
CA ILE A 165 52.82 -6.27 17.02
C ILE A 165 54.24 -6.10 17.59
N ALA A 166 54.37 -5.54 18.79
CA ALA A 166 55.67 -5.32 19.43
C ALA A 166 56.33 -6.63 19.91
N GLU A 167 55.54 -7.62 20.33
CA GLU A 167 56.05 -8.93 20.77
C GLU A 167 56.59 -9.76 19.60
N ASP A 168 55.75 -10.03 18.59
CA ASP A 168 56.11 -10.77 17.38
C ASP A 168 55.00 -10.62 16.33
N ARG A 169 55.18 -9.71 15.37
CA ARG A 169 54.20 -9.45 14.31
C ARG A 169 53.89 -10.68 13.46
N GLU A 170 54.91 -11.48 13.11
CA GLU A 170 54.73 -12.63 12.21
C GLU A 170 54.10 -13.81 12.96
N GLY A 171 54.57 -14.09 14.18
CA GLY A 171 54.03 -15.16 15.02
C GLY A 171 52.60 -14.90 15.51
N ASN A 172 52.22 -13.63 15.71
CA ASN A 172 50.88 -13.24 16.19
C ASN A 172 49.90 -12.87 15.06
N ALA A 173 50.26 -13.06 13.78
CA ALA A 173 49.46 -12.57 12.64
C ALA A 173 47.97 -12.98 12.69
N ALA A 174 47.65 -14.22 13.09
CA ALA A 174 46.27 -14.68 13.21
C ALA A 174 45.51 -13.95 14.32
N ARG A 175 46.12 -13.76 15.49
CA ARG A 175 45.51 -13.02 16.62
C ARG A 175 45.34 -11.54 16.29
N ILE A 176 46.30 -10.95 15.57
CA ILE A 176 46.21 -9.58 15.09
C ILE A 176 45.02 -9.46 14.13
N ALA A 177 44.87 -10.38 13.17
CA ALA A 177 43.75 -10.35 12.23
C ALA A 177 42.38 -10.53 12.91
N GLU A 178 42.28 -11.44 13.89
CA GLU A 178 41.07 -11.61 14.71
C GLU A 178 40.73 -10.33 15.50
N LEU A 179 41.74 -9.70 16.10
CA LEU A 179 41.56 -8.45 16.84
C LEU A 179 41.21 -7.27 15.91
N GLU A 180 41.84 -7.18 14.74
CA GLU A 180 41.51 -6.19 13.71
C GLU A 180 40.06 -6.34 13.22
N ALA A 181 39.58 -7.58 13.05
CA ALA A 181 38.19 -7.86 12.72
C ALA A 181 37.24 -7.43 13.85
N ALA A 182 37.57 -7.71 15.11
CA ALA A 182 36.78 -7.28 16.27
C ALA A 182 36.77 -5.76 16.44
N MET A 183 37.89 -5.09 16.18
CA MET A 183 37.98 -3.62 16.16
C MET A 183 37.12 -3.03 15.04
N ASN A 184 37.11 -3.66 13.86
CA ASN A 184 36.25 -3.25 12.76
C ASN A 184 34.77 -3.44 13.11
N GLU A 185 34.39 -4.60 13.66
CA GLU A 185 33.02 -4.86 14.13
C GLU A 185 32.55 -3.84 15.17
N HIS A 186 33.39 -3.52 16.16
CA HIS A 186 33.08 -2.48 17.14
C HIS A 186 32.95 -1.08 16.52
N SER A 187 33.74 -0.78 15.48
CA SER A 187 33.57 0.47 14.71
C SER A 187 32.22 0.51 14.00
N HIS A 188 31.75 -0.60 13.44
CA HIS A 188 30.39 -0.72 12.90
C HIS A 188 29.31 -0.57 13.98
N GLU A 189 29.50 -1.12 15.18
CA GLU A 189 28.57 -0.95 16.31
C GLU A 189 28.41 0.54 16.69
N LEU A 190 29.53 1.26 16.82
CA LEU A 190 29.55 2.70 17.10
C LEU A 190 28.93 3.52 15.96
N ALA A 191 29.25 3.16 14.71
CA ALA A 191 28.71 3.83 13.54
C ALA A 191 27.20 3.64 13.42
N LYS A 192 26.67 2.46 13.73
CA LYS A 192 25.24 2.19 13.73
C LYS A 192 24.48 3.09 14.71
N LEU A 193 25.01 3.25 15.92
CA LEU A 193 24.46 4.18 16.92
C LEU A 193 24.52 5.63 16.43
N LYS A 194 25.66 6.03 15.85
CA LYS A 194 25.86 7.38 15.33
C LYS A 194 24.92 7.69 14.16
N ALA A 195 24.74 6.74 13.25
CA ALA A 195 23.85 6.83 12.09
C ALA A 195 22.38 6.90 12.53
N SER A 196 21.95 6.09 13.51
CA SER A 196 20.58 6.16 14.02
C SER A 196 20.28 7.52 14.64
N ASP A 197 21.23 8.08 15.39
CA ASP A 197 21.07 9.41 15.99
C ASP A 197 21.09 10.51 14.93
N SER A 198 22.01 10.43 13.95
CA SER A 198 22.15 11.44 12.90
C SER A 198 20.94 11.51 11.97
N ARG A 199 20.24 10.38 11.80
CA ARG A 199 19.06 10.18 10.92
C ARG A 199 17.73 10.21 11.66
N SER A 200 17.72 10.60 12.93
CA SER A 200 16.50 10.69 13.77
C SER A 200 15.41 11.65 13.27
N PHE A 201 15.74 12.54 12.32
CA PHE A 201 14.79 13.44 11.67
C PHE A 201 13.98 12.76 10.56
N LEU A 202 14.39 11.57 10.10
CA LEU A 202 13.68 10.81 9.09
C LEU A 202 12.46 10.12 9.72
N ASP A 203 11.43 9.89 8.90
CA ASP A 203 10.38 8.93 9.22
C ASP A 203 11.02 7.55 9.50
N PRO A 204 10.78 6.90 10.66
CA PRO A 204 11.31 5.57 10.94
C PRO A 204 10.72 4.47 10.05
N MET A 205 9.52 4.67 9.49
CA MET A 205 8.80 3.71 8.65
C MET A 205 8.14 4.38 7.42
N PRO A 206 8.92 5.02 6.53
CA PRO A 206 8.38 5.61 5.31
C PRO A 206 7.62 4.55 4.49
N GLU A 207 6.40 4.83 4.06
CA GLU A 207 5.53 3.89 3.32
C GLU A 207 5.29 2.53 4.03
N GLY A 208 5.52 2.46 5.35
CA GLY A 208 5.45 1.24 6.15
C GLY A 208 6.72 0.37 6.12
N VAL A 209 7.79 0.83 5.44
CA VAL A 209 9.07 0.12 5.31
C VAL A 209 10.08 0.69 6.30
N PRO A 210 10.73 -0.11 7.17
CA PRO A 210 11.74 0.40 8.08
C PRO A 210 12.97 0.96 7.35
N LEU A 211 13.54 2.04 7.87
CA LEU A 211 14.78 2.65 7.34
C LEU A 211 15.93 1.63 7.18
N SER A 212 16.02 0.63 8.07
CA SER A 212 17.04 -0.43 8.01
C SER A 212 16.96 -1.30 6.76
N GLU A 213 15.81 -1.34 6.08
CA GLU A 213 15.60 -2.14 4.86
C GLU A 213 15.84 -1.35 3.57
N LEU A 214 15.99 -0.02 3.67
CA LEU A 214 16.19 0.87 2.51
C LEU A 214 17.65 0.88 2.03
N GLY A 215 18.60 0.43 2.86
CA GLY A 215 20.02 0.40 2.49
C GLY A 215 20.59 1.78 2.18
N LEU A 216 20.20 2.80 2.96
CA LEU A 216 20.56 4.21 2.76
C LEU A 216 22.07 4.44 2.61
N ASP A 217 22.89 3.64 3.29
CA ASP A 217 24.36 3.74 3.25
C ASP A 217 24.95 3.39 1.88
N LYS A 218 24.19 2.66 1.05
CA LYS A 218 24.58 2.27 -0.31
C LYS A 218 23.94 3.16 -1.37
N ASP A 219 23.04 4.05 -0.98
CA ASP A 219 22.40 4.98 -1.89
C ASP A 219 23.27 6.22 -2.06
N GLU A 220 23.79 6.42 -3.27
CA GLU A 220 24.71 7.53 -3.57
C GLU A 220 24.04 8.90 -3.34
N LYS A 221 22.77 9.05 -3.74
CA LYS A 221 22.03 10.31 -3.59
C LYS A 221 21.84 10.64 -2.10
N PHE A 222 21.42 9.68 -1.28
CA PHE A 222 21.29 9.85 0.15
C PHE A 222 22.63 10.17 0.82
N SER A 223 23.69 9.44 0.45
CA SER A 223 25.05 9.65 0.99
C SER A 223 25.57 11.06 0.70
N THR A 224 25.32 11.60 -0.51
CA THR A 224 25.72 12.98 -0.85
C THR A 224 24.98 14.02 -0.03
N MET A 225 23.67 13.83 0.21
CA MET A 225 22.89 14.72 1.06
C MET A 225 23.35 14.65 2.52
N GLU A 226 23.69 13.45 3.01
CA GLU A 226 24.21 13.28 4.37
C GLU A 226 25.58 13.96 4.56
N GLU A 227 26.45 13.92 3.54
CA GLU A 227 27.71 14.67 3.54
C GLU A 227 27.48 16.19 3.52
N GLU A 228 26.59 16.70 2.67
CA GLU A 228 26.26 18.12 2.63
C GLU A 228 25.68 18.60 3.97
N ARG A 229 24.79 17.80 4.58
CA ARG A 229 24.23 18.10 5.91
C ARG A 229 25.32 18.19 6.97
N ARG A 230 26.25 17.23 6.98
CA ARG A 230 27.40 17.23 7.91
C ARG A 230 28.26 18.47 7.73
N LYS A 231 28.53 18.87 6.48
CA LYS A 231 29.28 20.10 6.17
C LYS A 231 28.57 21.35 6.68
N LEU A 232 27.26 21.49 6.45
CA LEU A 232 26.48 22.64 6.92
C LEU A 232 26.46 22.75 8.45
N ILE A 233 26.37 21.62 9.14
CA ILE A 233 26.43 21.56 10.61
C ILE A 233 27.81 21.96 11.12
N ALA A 234 28.87 21.50 10.46
CA ALA A 234 30.25 21.81 10.85
C ALA A 234 30.65 23.27 10.58
N GLU A 235 30.11 23.90 9.52
CA GLU A 235 30.38 25.30 9.18
C GLU A 235 29.71 26.27 10.16
N ASP A 236 28.38 26.19 10.30
CA ASP A 236 27.59 27.00 11.24
C ASP A 236 26.18 26.42 11.34
N ARG A 237 25.91 25.63 12.40
CA ARG A 237 24.60 25.02 12.62
C ARG A 237 23.47 26.04 12.76
N GLU A 238 23.70 27.16 13.44
CA GLU A 238 22.65 28.15 13.71
C GLU A 238 22.39 29.01 12.46
N GLY A 239 23.45 29.45 11.78
CA GLY A 239 23.35 30.23 10.54
C GLY A 239 22.76 29.44 9.36
N ASN A 240 23.01 28.12 9.30
CA ASN A 240 22.52 27.25 8.23
C ASN A 240 21.20 26.53 8.55
N ALA A 241 20.54 26.81 9.68
CA ALA A 241 19.38 26.05 10.14
C ALA A 241 18.27 25.87 9.07
N ALA A 242 17.97 26.91 8.28
CA ALA A 242 16.96 26.83 7.22
C ALA A 242 17.38 25.88 6.08
N ARG A 243 18.65 25.92 5.67
CA ARG A 243 19.19 25.03 4.63
C ARG A 243 19.28 23.59 5.11
N ILE A 244 19.63 23.39 6.39
CA ILE A 244 19.63 22.07 7.02
C ILE A 244 18.22 21.50 7.02
N ALA A 245 17.20 22.28 7.42
CA ALA A 245 15.82 21.82 7.42
C ALA A 245 15.29 21.49 6.01
N GLU A 246 15.65 22.29 5.00
CA GLU A 246 15.31 22.02 3.60
C GLU A 246 15.97 20.73 3.10
N LEU A 247 17.24 20.52 3.43
CA LEU A 247 17.98 19.31 3.10
C LEU A 247 17.43 18.08 3.84
N GLU A 248 17.09 18.20 5.12
CA GLU A 248 16.46 17.14 5.92
C GLU A 248 15.10 16.74 5.33
N ALA A 249 14.31 17.70 4.86
CA ALA A 249 13.06 17.43 4.16
C ALA A 249 13.28 16.68 2.84
N ALA A 250 14.28 17.08 2.04
CA ALA A 250 14.64 16.39 0.80
C ALA A 250 15.19 14.97 1.05
N MET A 251 15.97 14.78 2.12
CA MET A 251 16.44 13.46 2.57
C MET A 251 15.27 12.56 2.97
N ASN A 252 14.27 13.12 3.66
CA ASN A 252 13.06 12.39 4.03
C ASN A 252 12.20 12.07 2.79
N GLU A 253 12.03 12.99 1.85
CA GLU A 253 11.33 12.71 0.60
C GLU A 253 12.01 11.58 -0.19
N HIS A 254 13.34 11.59 -0.27
CA HIS A 254 14.09 10.52 -0.94
C HIS A 254 13.97 9.17 -0.20
N SER A 255 13.91 9.15 1.14
CA SER A 255 13.65 7.90 1.87
C SER A 255 12.23 7.36 1.58
N HIS A 256 11.23 8.24 1.43
CA HIS A 256 9.88 7.85 0.95
C HIS A 256 9.91 7.31 -0.49
N GLU A 257 10.69 7.91 -1.40
CA GLU A 257 10.85 7.40 -2.77
C GLU A 257 11.42 5.97 -2.79
N LEU A 258 12.50 5.73 -2.02
CA LEU A 258 13.12 4.40 -1.88
C LEU A 258 12.16 3.40 -1.23
N ALA A 259 11.45 3.82 -0.19
CA ALA A 259 10.48 2.98 0.50
C ALA A 259 9.29 2.61 -0.38
N LYS A 260 8.81 3.53 -1.23
CA LYS A 260 7.73 3.26 -2.18
C LYS A 260 8.12 2.18 -3.18
N LEU A 261 9.33 2.24 -3.71
CA LEU A 261 9.87 1.20 -4.60
C LEU A 261 9.93 -0.15 -3.86
N LYS A 262 10.49 -0.13 -2.65
CA LYS A 262 10.65 -1.34 -1.81
C LYS A 262 9.32 -1.98 -1.44
N ALA A 263 8.33 -1.17 -1.06
CA ALA A 263 6.98 -1.58 -0.71
C ALA A 263 6.25 -2.16 -1.93
N SER A 264 6.38 -1.53 -3.09
CA SER A 264 5.81 -2.06 -4.34
C SER A 264 6.36 -3.45 -4.67
N ASP A 265 7.68 -3.63 -4.54
CA ASP A 265 8.31 -4.93 -4.79
C ASP A 265 7.91 -5.97 -3.72
N SER A 266 7.88 -5.57 -2.45
CA SER A 266 7.57 -6.47 -1.34
C SER A 266 6.12 -6.95 -1.34
N ARG A 267 5.20 -6.13 -1.87
CA ARG A 267 3.74 -6.35 -1.97
C ARG A 267 3.28 -6.85 -3.35
N SER A 268 4.21 -7.21 -4.24
CA SER A 268 3.91 -7.71 -5.59
C SER A 268 3.07 -8.99 -5.68
N PHE A 269 2.90 -9.71 -4.57
CA PHE A 269 2.03 -10.88 -4.47
C PHE A 269 0.55 -10.52 -4.29
N LEU A 270 0.24 -9.26 -3.97
CA LEU A 270 -1.13 -8.77 -3.84
C LEU A 270 -1.75 -8.54 -5.22
N ASP A 271 -3.08 -8.66 -5.29
CA ASP A 271 -3.85 -8.12 -6.41
C ASP A 271 -3.55 -6.61 -6.55
N PRO A 272 -3.13 -6.09 -7.72
CA PRO A 272 -2.89 -4.65 -7.90
C PRO A 272 -4.18 -3.81 -7.83
N MET A 273 -5.35 -4.40 -8.11
CA MET A 273 -6.65 -3.72 -8.14
C MET A 273 -7.76 -4.56 -7.48
N PRO A 274 -7.63 -4.90 -6.18
CA PRO A 274 -8.67 -5.63 -5.46
C PRO A 274 -10.00 -4.86 -5.54
N GLU A 275 -11.08 -5.53 -5.90
CA GLU A 275 -12.43 -4.94 -6.07
C GLU A 275 -12.47 -3.74 -7.06
N GLY A 276 -11.47 -3.60 -7.94
CA GLY A 276 -11.30 -2.46 -8.85
C GLY A 276 -10.64 -1.23 -8.25
N VAL A 277 -10.19 -1.30 -6.98
CA VAL A 277 -9.53 -0.20 -6.25
C VAL A 277 -8.02 -0.41 -6.25
N PRO A 278 -7.19 0.57 -6.68
CA PRO A 278 -5.74 0.40 -6.63
C PRO A 278 -5.22 0.28 -5.20
N LEU A 279 -4.20 -0.56 -5.01
CA LEU A 279 -3.53 -0.73 -3.71
C LEU A 279 -3.05 0.60 -3.09
N SER A 280 -2.64 1.57 -3.91
CA SER A 280 -2.20 2.90 -3.45
C SER A 280 -3.29 3.71 -2.75
N GLU A 281 -4.57 3.37 -2.96
CA GLU A 281 -5.71 4.09 -2.36
C GLU A 281 -6.23 3.43 -1.08
N LEU A 282 -5.74 2.23 -0.76
CA LEU A 282 -6.15 1.47 0.42
C LEU A 282 -5.48 1.94 1.71
N GLY A 283 -4.35 2.65 1.61
CA GLY A 283 -3.60 3.13 2.78
C GLY A 283 -3.10 1.98 3.66
N LEU A 284 -2.56 0.93 3.04
CA LEU A 284 -2.10 -0.29 3.70
C LEU A 284 -1.02 -0.02 4.77
N ASP A 285 -0.23 1.03 4.58
CA ASP A 285 0.78 1.55 5.51
C ASP A 285 0.19 2.05 6.83
N LYS A 286 -1.09 2.45 6.84
CA LYS A 286 -1.81 2.96 8.01
C LYS A 286 -2.73 1.91 8.64
N ASP A 287 -2.91 0.77 7.98
CA ASP A 287 -3.73 -0.32 8.49
C ASP A 287 -2.90 -1.18 9.46
N GLU A 288 -3.28 -1.18 10.73
CA GLU A 288 -2.55 -1.90 11.79
C GLU A 288 -2.51 -3.42 11.55
N LYS A 289 -3.62 -4.00 11.05
CA LYS A 289 -3.72 -5.44 10.80
C LYS A 289 -2.80 -5.84 9.65
N PHE A 290 -2.79 -5.08 8.55
CA PHE A 290 -1.91 -5.29 7.42
C PHE A 290 -0.44 -5.10 7.81
N SER A 291 -0.11 -4.04 8.54
CA SER A 291 1.24 -3.75 9.02
C SER A 291 1.80 -4.88 9.90
N THR A 292 0.96 -5.45 10.76
CA THR A 292 1.33 -6.60 11.62
C THR A 292 1.66 -7.84 10.78
N MET A 293 0.84 -8.15 9.76
CA MET A 293 1.09 -9.26 8.85
C MET A 293 2.37 -9.02 8.01
N GLU A 294 2.62 -7.79 7.58
CA GLU A 294 3.82 -7.43 6.84
C GLU A 294 5.09 -7.58 7.70
N GLU A 295 5.04 -7.22 8.99
CA GLU A 295 6.13 -7.47 9.93
C GLU A 295 6.38 -8.96 10.16
N GLU A 296 5.32 -9.75 10.38
CA GLU A 296 5.45 -11.21 10.53
C GLU A 296 6.06 -11.85 9.28
N ARG A 297 5.62 -11.42 8.09
CA ARG A 297 6.18 -11.91 6.82
C ARG A 297 7.67 -11.60 6.71
N ARG A 298 8.08 -10.37 7.06
CA ARG A 298 9.49 -9.97 7.05
C ARG A 298 10.32 -10.81 8.02
N LYS A 299 9.80 -11.08 9.22
CA LYS A 299 10.45 -11.96 10.19
C LYS A 299 10.63 -13.38 9.66
N LEU A 300 9.60 -13.98 9.06
CA LEU A 300 9.69 -15.32 8.49
C LEU A 300 10.72 -15.42 7.36
N ILE A 301 10.80 -14.39 6.52
CA ILE A 301 11.80 -14.30 5.45
C ILE A 301 13.22 -14.18 6.01
N ALA A 302 13.40 -13.37 7.06
CA ALA A 302 14.70 -13.16 7.69
C ALA A 302 15.20 -14.39 8.46
N GLU A 303 14.29 -15.16 9.07
CA GLU A 303 14.64 -16.40 9.80
C GLU A 303 15.07 -17.54 8.86
N ASP A 304 14.20 -17.92 7.91
CA ASP A 304 14.47 -18.94 6.89
C ASP A 304 13.38 -18.89 5.81
N ARG A 305 13.69 -18.26 4.68
CA ARG A 305 12.75 -18.13 3.57
C ARG A 305 12.31 -19.48 3.00
N GLU A 306 13.22 -20.44 2.87
CA GLU A 306 12.93 -21.73 2.24
C GLU A 306 12.16 -22.65 3.19
N GLY A 307 12.58 -22.70 4.46
CA GLY A 307 11.89 -23.49 5.49
C GLY A 307 10.50 -22.96 5.85
N ASN A 308 10.27 -21.64 5.75
CA ASN A 308 8.98 -21.02 6.07
C ASN A 308 8.07 -20.80 4.85
N ALA A 309 8.41 -21.30 3.66
CA ALA A 309 7.69 -20.99 2.42
C ALA A 309 6.18 -21.22 2.48
N ALA A 310 5.71 -22.30 3.12
CA ALA A 310 4.28 -22.58 3.28
C ALA A 310 3.56 -21.57 4.17
N ARG A 311 4.20 -21.16 5.29
CA ARG A 311 3.66 -20.14 6.20
C ARG A 311 3.65 -18.76 5.55
N ILE A 312 4.69 -18.44 4.78
CA ILE A 312 4.76 -17.21 4.00
C ILE A 312 3.61 -17.16 2.99
N ALA A 313 3.36 -18.25 2.25
CA ALA A 313 2.28 -18.30 1.27
C ALA A 313 0.88 -18.18 1.92
N GLU A 314 0.66 -18.82 3.07
CA GLU A 314 -0.59 -18.68 3.84
C GLU A 314 -0.78 -17.23 4.32
N LEU A 315 0.27 -16.61 4.83
CA LEU A 315 0.24 -15.22 5.27
C LEU A 315 0.05 -14.24 4.10
N GLU A 316 0.69 -14.48 2.95
CA GLU A 316 0.49 -13.71 1.73
C GLU A 316 -0.95 -13.80 1.22
N ALA A 317 -1.58 -14.99 1.30
CA ALA A 317 -3.00 -15.16 0.97
C ALA A 317 -3.91 -14.38 1.94
N ALA A 318 -3.63 -14.42 3.24
CA ALA A 318 -4.38 -13.67 4.26
C ALA A 318 -4.21 -12.14 4.10
N MET A 319 -3.00 -11.68 3.75
CA MET A 319 -2.73 -10.28 3.41
C MET A 319 -3.51 -9.85 2.16
N ASN A 320 -3.57 -10.71 1.14
CA ASN A 320 -4.34 -10.44 -0.07
C ASN A 320 -5.85 -10.38 0.26
N GLU A 321 -6.39 -11.33 1.01
CA GLU A 321 -7.80 -11.32 1.45
C GLU A 321 -8.13 -10.05 2.24
N HIS A 322 -7.28 -9.63 3.18
CA HIS A 322 -7.49 -8.38 3.92
C HIS A 322 -7.44 -7.15 3.02
N SER A 323 -6.60 -7.15 1.97
CA SER A 323 -6.61 -6.07 0.98
C SER A 323 -7.93 -6.01 0.19
N HIS A 324 -8.56 -7.16 -0.13
CA HIS A 324 -9.90 -7.21 -0.69
C HIS A 324 -10.97 -6.71 0.29
N GLU A 325 -10.86 -7.03 1.58
CA GLU A 325 -11.78 -6.49 2.61
C GLU A 325 -11.74 -4.95 2.67
N LEU A 326 -10.53 -4.37 2.69
CA LEU A 326 -10.33 -2.92 2.67
C LEU A 326 -10.83 -2.29 1.36
N ALA A 327 -10.53 -2.94 0.23
CA ALA A 327 -10.97 -2.47 -1.08
C ALA A 327 -12.49 -2.50 -1.23
N LYS A 328 -13.17 -3.50 -0.68
CA LYS A 328 -14.62 -3.60 -0.69
C LYS A 328 -15.28 -2.42 0.04
N LEU A 329 -14.76 -2.06 1.21
CA LEU A 329 -15.21 -0.89 1.96
C LEU A 329 -14.96 0.41 1.18
N LYS A 330 -13.76 0.53 0.59
CA LYS A 330 -13.39 1.70 -0.20
C LYS A 330 -14.26 1.85 -1.45
N ALA A 331 -14.54 0.74 -2.14
CA ALA A 331 -15.38 0.68 -3.32
C ALA A 331 -16.84 1.01 -2.99
N SER A 332 -17.38 0.49 -1.88
CA SER A 332 -18.75 0.83 -1.47
C SER A 332 -18.89 2.33 -1.17
N ASP A 333 -17.90 2.92 -0.52
CA ASP A 333 -17.90 4.36 -0.23
C ASP A 333 -17.75 5.19 -1.50
N SER A 334 -16.84 4.79 -2.40
CA SER A 334 -16.56 5.52 -3.64
C SER A 334 -17.73 5.48 -4.63
N ARG A 335 -18.52 4.39 -4.60
CA ARG A 335 -19.70 4.13 -5.44
C ARG A 335 -21.04 4.51 -4.79
N SER A 336 -21.02 5.16 -3.62
CA SER A 336 -22.23 5.54 -2.87
C SER A 336 -23.21 6.49 -3.60
N PHE A 337 -22.77 7.13 -4.68
CA PHE A 337 -23.62 7.98 -5.53
C PHE A 337 -24.47 7.19 -6.53
N LEU A 338 -24.18 5.89 -6.74
CA LEU A 338 -24.95 5.02 -7.62
C LEU A 338 -26.26 4.62 -6.94
N ASP A 339 -27.27 4.32 -7.75
CA ASP A 339 -28.45 3.59 -7.30
C ASP A 339 -27.99 2.25 -6.68
N PRO A 340 -28.36 1.91 -5.42
CA PRO A 340 -27.97 0.63 -4.82
C PRO A 340 -28.67 -0.58 -5.47
N MET A 341 -29.81 -0.39 -6.13
CA MET A 341 -30.61 -1.44 -6.75
C MET A 341 -31.14 -1.03 -8.15
N PRO A 342 -30.26 -0.69 -9.11
CA PRO A 342 -30.68 -0.37 -10.46
C PRO A 342 -31.50 -1.53 -11.05
N GLU A 343 -32.67 -1.24 -11.62
CA GLU A 343 -33.60 -2.25 -12.17
C GLU A 343 -34.00 -3.39 -11.18
N GLY A 344 -33.84 -3.18 -9.87
CA GLY A 344 -34.06 -4.19 -8.82
C GLY A 344 -32.89 -5.16 -8.59
N VAL A 345 -31.74 -4.92 -9.25
CA VAL A 345 -30.53 -5.75 -9.14
C VAL A 345 -29.50 -5.06 -8.24
N PRO A 346 -29.03 -5.70 -7.16
CA PRO A 346 -27.98 -5.16 -6.31
C PRO A 346 -26.70 -4.86 -7.09
N LEU A 347 -26.05 -3.72 -6.80
CA LEU A 347 -24.76 -3.36 -7.42
C LEU A 347 -23.70 -4.46 -7.30
N SER A 348 -23.71 -5.22 -6.20
CA SER A 348 -22.78 -6.33 -5.97
C SER A 348 -22.89 -7.47 -6.98
N GLU A 349 -24.00 -7.57 -7.72
CA GLU A 349 -24.24 -8.63 -8.72
C GLU A 349 -23.91 -8.21 -10.15
N LEU A 350 -23.64 -6.91 -10.36
CA LEU A 350 -23.34 -6.34 -11.67
C LEU A 350 -21.89 -6.61 -12.11
N GLY A 351 -20.99 -6.94 -11.18
CA GLY A 351 -19.58 -7.17 -11.49
C GLY A 351 -18.89 -5.94 -12.06
N LEU A 352 -19.19 -4.76 -11.48
CA LEU A 352 -18.68 -3.46 -11.93
C LEU A 352 -17.14 -3.39 -11.98
N ASP A 353 -16.48 -4.14 -11.10
CA ASP A 353 -15.03 -4.32 -11.03
C ASP A 353 -14.44 -5.00 -12.28
N LYS A 354 -15.24 -5.78 -13.01
CA LYS A 354 -14.84 -6.50 -14.23
C LYS A 354 -15.31 -5.81 -15.51
N ASP A 355 -16.12 -4.77 -15.38
CA ASP A 355 -16.61 -4.01 -16.52
C ASP A 355 -15.59 -2.94 -16.90
N GLU A 356 -14.99 -3.08 -18.10
CA GLU A 356 -13.93 -2.18 -18.58
C GLU A 356 -14.43 -0.73 -18.73
N LYS A 357 -15.68 -0.54 -19.19
CA LYS A 357 -16.27 0.79 -19.38
C LYS A 357 -16.48 1.49 -18.03
N PHE A 358 -17.00 0.77 -17.04
CA PHE A 358 -17.19 1.27 -15.69
C PHE A 358 -15.86 1.57 -15.01
N SER A 359 -14.88 0.67 -15.12
CA SER A 359 -13.53 0.85 -14.56
C SER A 359 -12.83 2.09 -15.14
N THR A 360 -13.00 2.36 -16.44
CA THR A 360 -12.46 3.56 -17.10
C THR A 360 -13.10 4.83 -16.54
N MET A 361 -14.42 4.84 -16.33
CA MET A 361 -15.12 5.97 -15.72
C MET A 361 -14.71 6.18 -14.26
N GLU A 362 -14.50 5.11 -13.50
CA GLU A 362 -13.97 5.21 -12.13
C GLU A 362 -12.58 5.83 -12.08
N GLU A 363 -11.68 5.45 -13.00
CA GLU A 363 -10.36 6.04 -13.11
C GLU A 363 -10.42 7.53 -13.47
N GLU A 364 -11.23 7.91 -14.46
CA GLU A 364 -11.42 9.31 -14.82
C GLU A 364 -11.98 10.12 -13.65
N ARG A 365 -12.96 9.58 -12.92
CA ARG A 365 -13.53 10.23 -11.74
C ARG A 365 -12.48 10.45 -10.66
N ARG A 366 -11.65 9.44 -10.38
CA ARG A 366 -10.55 9.54 -9.41
C ARG A 366 -9.54 10.60 -9.82
N LYS A 367 -9.18 10.66 -11.09
CA LYS A 367 -8.30 11.70 -11.64
C LYS A 367 -8.88 13.11 -11.46
N LEU A 368 -10.15 13.32 -11.80
CA LEU A 368 -10.81 14.62 -11.63
C LEU A 368 -10.86 15.09 -10.18
N ILE A 369 -11.08 14.15 -9.24
CA ILE A 369 -11.07 14.42 -7.80
C ILE A 369 -9.66 14.79 -7.31
N ALA A 370 -8.64 14.06 -7.79
CA ALA A 370 -7.25 14.30 -7.40
C ALA A 370 -6.68 15.61 -7.96
N GLU A 371 -7.11 16.03 -9.16
CA GLU A 371 -6.68 17.29 -9.78
C GLU A 371 -7.28 18.52 -9.07
N ASP A 372 -8.61 18.60 -8.99
CA ASP A 372 -9.34 19.67 -8.30
C ASP A 372 -10.82 19.28 -8.16
N ARG A 373 -11.20 18.77 -6.99
CA ARG A 373 -12.58 18.36 -6.71
C ARG A 373 -13.59 19.50 -6.88
N GLU A 374 -13.25 20.71 -6.43
CA GLU A 374 -14.19 21.84 -6.45
C GLU A 374 -14.32 22.42 -7.86
N GLY A 375 -13.20 22.60 -8.56
CA GLY A 375 -13.18 23.09 -9.93
C GLY A 375 -13.80 22.11 -10.94
N ASN A 376 -13.69 20.80 -10.70
CA ASN A 376 -14.24 19.77 -11.59
C ASN A 376 -15.64 19.28 -11.20
N ALA A 377 -16.31 19.88 -10.22
CA ALA A 377 -17.58 19.37 -9.68
C ALA A 377 -18.66 19.08 -10.73
N ALA A 378 -18.81 19.94 -11.75
CA ALA A 378 -19.78 19.74 -12.82
C ALA A 378 -19.45 18.52 -13.71
N ARG A 379 -18.16 18.33 -14.03
CA ARG A 379 -17.68 17.18 -14.82
C ARG A 379 -17.78 15.88 -14.02
N ILE A 380 -17.49 15.94 -12.72
CA ILE A 380 -17.66 14.80 -11.81
C ILE A 380 -19.14 14.39 -11.77
N ALA A 381 -20.07 15.35 -11.63
CA ALA A 381 -21.50 15.06 -11.60
C ALA A 381 -22.02 14.47 -12.93
N GLU A 382 -21.55 14.98 -14.07
CA GLU A 382 -21.87 14.43 -15.40
C GLU A 382 -21.36 12.99 -15.55
N LEU A 383 -20.12 12.73 -15.11
CA LEU A 383 -19.52 11.40 -15.12
C LEU A 383 -20.23 10.43 -14.16
N GLU A 384 -20.58 10.89 -12.96
CA GLU A 384 -21.38 10.11 -11.99
C GLU A 384 -22.76 9.74 -12.55
N ALA A 385 -23.41 10.65 -13.30
CA ALA A 385 -24.67 10.35 -13.98
C ALA A 385 -24.49 9.29 -15.09
N ALA A 386 -23.42 9.39 -15.89
CA ALA A 386 -23.10 8.40 -16.92
C ALA A 386 -22.74 7.03 -16.33
N MET A 387 -22.05 7.00 -15.19
CA MET A 387 -21.77 5.78 -14.42
C MET A 387 -23.04 5.13 -13.89
N ASN A 388 -23.99 5.94 -13.41
CA ASN A 388 -25.28 5.45 -12.96
C ASN A 388 -26.10 4.88 -14.13
N GLU A 389 -26.16 5.59 -15.26
CA GLU A 389 -26.82 5.11 -16.48
C GLU A 389 -26.24 3.77 -16.96
N HIS A 390 -24.91 3.64 -17.00
CA HIS A 390 -24.25 2.37 -17.36
C HIS A 390 -24.56 1.25 -16.35
N SER A 391 -24.68 1.58 -15.06
CA SER A 391 -25.10 0.60 -14.04
C SER A 391 -26.53 0.12 -14.28
N HIS A 392 -27.44 1.00 -14.71
CA HIS A 392 -28.79 0.61 -15.17
C HIS A 392 -28.76 -0.25 -16.43
N GLU A 393 -27.89 0.03 -17.41
CA GLU A 393 -27.73 -0.80 -18.61
C GLU A 393 -27.30 -2.24 -18.25
N LEU A 394 -26.29 -2.37 -17.39
CA LEU A 394 -25.81 -3.67 -16.90
C LEU A 394 -26.90 -4.40 -16.09
N ALA A 395 -27.59 -3.67 -15.23
CA ALA A 395 -28.67 -4.23 -14.42
C ALA A 395 -29.85 -4.70 -15.27
N LYS A 396 -30.19 -3.99 -16.35
CA LYS A 396 -31.26 -4.39 -17.28
C LYS A 396 -30.93 -5.72 -17.97
N LEU A 397 -29.70 -5.89 -18.42
CA LEU A 397 -29.23 -7.16 -18.99
C LEU A 397 -29.30 -8.28 -17.95
N LYS A 398 -28.80 -8.03 -16.73
CA LYS A 398 -28.80 -8.99 -15.64
C LYS A 398 -30.21 -9.38 -15.20
N ALA A 399 -31.12 -8.42 -15.08
CA ALA A 399 -32.51 -8.64 -14.73
C ALA A 399 -33.23 -9.45 -15.80
N SER A 400 -33.03 -9.12 -17.08
CA SER A 400 -33.58 -9.89 -18.20
C SER A 400 -33.16 -11.35 -18.16
N ASP A 401 -31.86 -11.62 -17.97
CA ASP A 401 -31.35 -12.99 -17.87
C ASP A 401 -31.90 -13.71 -16.62
N SER A 402 -31.94 -13.00 -15.49
CA SER A 402 -32.39 -13.56 -14.21
C SER A 402 -33.87 -13.90 -14.19
N ARG A 403 -34.68 -13.18 -14.99
CA ARG A 403 -36.15 -13.30 -15.12
C ARG A 403 -36.57 -14.11 -16.35
N SER A 404 -35.64 -14.74 -17.06
CA SER A 404 -35.90 -15.54 -18.28
C SER A 404 -36.83 -16.75 -18.10
N PHE A 405 -37.10 -17.16 -16.86
CA PHE A 405 -38.05 -18.22 -16.53
C PHE A 405 -39.52 -17.75 -16.52
N LEU A 406 -39.75 -16.44 -16.51
CA LEU A 406 -41.10 -15.85 -16.56
C LEU A 406 -41.66 -15.93 -17.99
N ASP A 407 -42.99 -15.97 -18.09
CA ASP A 407 -43.69 -15.70 -19.34
C ASP A 407 -43.28 -14.29 -19.84
N PRO A 408 -42.77 -14.13 -21.07
CA PRO A 408 -42.42 -12.81 -21.60
C PRO A 408 -43.63 -11.89 -21.84
N MET A 409 -44.84 -12.46 -22.01
CA MET A 409 -46.07 -11.72 -22.27
C MET A 409 -47.27 -12.26 -21.46
N PRO A 410 -47.21 -12.24 -20.11
CA PRO A 410 -48.32 -12.67 -19.27
C PRO A 410 -49.57 -11.85 -19.61
N GLU A 411 -50.71 -12.53 -19.84
CA GLU A 411 -51.98 -11.91 -20.24
C GLU A 411 -51.90 -11.00 -21.49
N GLY A 412 -50.87 -11.17 -22.33
CA GLY A 412 -50.58 -10.33 -23.51
C GLY A 412 -49.83 -9.02 -23.20
N VAL A 413 -49.43 -8.79 -21.94
CA VAL A 413 -48.69 -7.59 -21.50
C VAL A 413 -47.21 -7.93 -21.35
N PRO A 414 -46.26 -7.18 -21.96
CA PRO A 414 -44.84 -7.45 -21.78
C PRO A 414 -44.40 -7.25 -20.35
N LEU A 415 -43.48 -8.10 -19.88
CA LEU A 415 -42.86 -7.98 -18.55
C LEU A 415 -42.29 -6.58 -18.27
N SER A 416 -41.76 -5.89 -19.28
CA SER A 416 -41.20 -4.54 -19.14
C SER A 416 -42.22 -3.48 -18.75
N GLU A 417 -43.52 -3.73 -18.92
CA GLU A 417 -44.60 -2.79 -18.59
C GLU A 417 -45.23 -3.03 -17.21
N LEU A 418 -44.86 -4.15 -16.55
CA LEU A 418 -45.40 -4.54 -15.25
C LEU A 418 -44.73 -3.80 -14.08
N GLY A 419 -43.55 -3.20 -14.28
CA GLY A 419 -42.82 -2.50 -13.22
C GLY A 419 -42.44 -3.42 -12.06
N LEU A 420 -41.98 -4.64 -12.38
CA LEU A 420 -41.64 -5.68 -11.40
C LEU A 420 -40.59 -5.23 -10.37
N ASP A 421 -39.71 -4.33 -10.77
CA ASP A 421 -38.70 -3.66 -9.93
C ASP A 421 -39.30 -2.81 -8.81
N LYS A 422 -40.54 -2.33 -8.98
CA LYS A 422 -41.26 -1.50 -8.00
C LYS A 422 -42.28 -2.28 -7.19
N ASP A 423 -42.49 -3.55 -7.53
CA ASP A 423 -43.41 -4.42 -6.80
C ASP A 423 -42.69 -5.08 -5.62
N GLU A 424 -43.10 -4.74 -4.41
CA GLU A 424 -42.46 -5.22 -3.17
C GLU A 424 -42.55 -6.75 -3.03
N LYS A 425 -43.68 -7.35 -3.44
CA LYS A 425 -43.90 -8.80 -3.34
C LYS A 425 -42.97 -9.53 -4.31
N PHE A 426 -42.87 -9.07 -5.55
CA PHE A 426 -41.97 -9.61 -6.56
C PHE A 426 -40.50 -9.45 -6.15
N SER A 427 -40.12 -8.27 -5.66
CA SER A 427 -38.76 -7.98 -5.19
C SER A 427 -38.34 -8.90 -4.04
N THR A 428 -39.26 -9.19 -3.11
CA THR A 428 -39.02 -10.12 -1.99
C THR A 428 -38.78 -11.55 -2.50
N MET A 429 -39.57 -12.02 -3.47
CA MET A 429 -39.37 -13.33 -4.08
C MET A 429 -38.06 -13.40 -4.87
N GLU A 430 -37.67 -12.32 -5.55
CA GLU A 430 -36.41 -12.24 -6.29
C GLU A 430 -35.20 -12.31 -5.33
N GLU A 431 -35.27 -11.64 -4.18
CA GLU A 431 -34.28 -11.75 -3.10
C GLU A 431 -34.19 -13.18 -2.53
N GLU A 432 -35.32 -13.80 -2.21
CA GLU A 432 -35.34 -15.18 -1.71
C GLU A 432 -34.74 -16.16 -2.73
N ARG A 433 -35.09 -15.98 -4.02
CA ARG A 433 -34.54 -16.80 -5.10
C ARG A 433 -33.02 -16.65 -5.20
N ARG A 434 -32.51 -15.41 -5.15
CA ARG A 434 -31.06 -15.13 -5.15
C ARG A 434 -30.36 -15.83 -3.99
N LYS A 435 -30.93 -15.75 -2.78
CA LYS A 435 -30.40 -16.40 -1.59
C LYS A 435 -30.33 -17.92 -1.75
N LEU A 436 -31.41 -18.55 -2.24
CA LEU A 436 -31.43 -20.00 -2.47
C LEU A 436 -30.38 -20.46 -3.50
N ILE A 437 -30.17 -19.67 -4.55
CA ILE A 437 -29.14 -19.93 -5.56
C ILE A 437 -27.72 -19.80 -4.97
N ALA A 438 -27.49 -18.77 -4.15
CA ALA A 438 -26.20 -18.53 -3.52
C ALA A 438 -25.83 -19.58 -2.47
N GLU A 439 -26.81 -20.09 -1.73
CA GLU A 439 -26.61 -21.13 -0.70
C GLU A 439 -26.26 -22.49 -1.33
N ASP A 440 -27.13 -23.01 -2.19
CA ASP A 440 -26.94 -24.28 -2.92
C ASP A 440 -27.98 -24.41 -4.03
N ARG A 441 -27.59 -24.07 -5.27
CA ARG A 441 -28.49 -24.15 -6.42
C ARG A 441 -29.04 -25.56 -6.66
N GLU A 442 -28.21 -26.59 -6.49
CA GLU A 442 -28.62 -27.97 -6.81
C GLU A 442 -29.48 -28.55 -5.68
N GLY A 443 -29.09 -28.33 -4.42
CA GLY A 443 -29.87 -28.77 -3.26
C GLY A 443 -31.22 -28.05 -3.12
N ASN A 444 -31.32 -26.78 -3.53
CA ASN A 444 -32.55 -25.99 -3.45
C ASN A 444 -33.41 -26.02 -4.73
N ALA A 445 -33.07 -26.82 -5.74
CA ALA A 445 -33.72 -26.78 -7.05
C ALA A 445 -35.26 -26.87 -7.00
N ALA A 446 -35.83 -27.72 -6.14
CA ALA A 446 -37.28 -27.83 -6.00
C ALA A 446 -37.94 -26.57 -5.40
N ARG A 447 -37.29 -25.94 -4.41
CA ARG A 447 -37.75 -24.69 -3.80
C ARG A 447 -37.62 -23.52 -4.76
N ILE A 448 -36.53 -23.49 -5.53
CA ILE A 448 -36.31 -22.49 -6.59
C ILE A 448 -37.42 -22.60 -7.63
N ALA A 449 -37.75 -23.81 -8.10
CA ALA A 449 -38.81 -24.02 -9.08
C ALA A 449 -40.21 -23.63 -8.56
N GLU A 450 -40.52 -23.93 -7.28
CA GLU A 450 -41.76 -23.51 -6.63
C GLU A 450 -41.86 -21.97 -6.54
N LEU A 451 -40.76 -21.32 -6.15
CA LEU A 451 -40.67 -19.87 -6.08
C LEU A 451 -40.77 -19.22 -7.47
N GLU A 452 -40.09 -19.77 -8.48
CA GLU A 452 -40.19 -19.32 -9.87
C GLU A 452 -41.63 -19.43 -10.41
N ALA A 453 -42.36 -20.50 -10.07
CA ALA A 453 -43.77 -20.63 -10.41
C ALA A 453 -44.64 -19.56 -9.73
N ALA A 454 -44.40 -19.28 -8.44
CA ALA A 454 -45.12 -18.23 -7.70
C ALA A 454 -44.80 -16.82 -8.24
N MET A 455 -43.55 -16.56 -8.64
CA MET A 455 -43.14 -15.32 -9.29
C MET A 455 -43.82 -15.16 -10.66
N ASN A 456 -43.96 -16.24 -11.41
CA ASN A 456 -44.67 -16.22 -12.69
C ASN A 456 -46.17 -15.96 -12.49
N GLU A 457 -46.81 -16.64 -11.53
CA GLU A 457 -48.23 -16.42 -11.19
C GLU A 457 -48.49 -14.97 -10.76
N HIS A 458 -47.64 -14.41 -9.90
CA HIS A 458 -47.76 -13.00 -9.50
C HIS A 458 -47.57 -12.05 -10.69
N SER A 459 -46.70 -12.39 -11.64
CA SER A 459 -46.54 -11.63 -12.89
C SER A 459 -47.82 -11.65 -13.74
N HIS A 460 -48.54 -12.79 -13.80
CA HIS A 460 -49.87 -12.88 -14.40
C HIS A 460 -50.92 -12.05 -13.65
N GLU A 461 -50.90 -12.02 -12.32
CA GLU A 461 -51.80 -11.17 -11.51
C GLU A 461 -51.62 -9.68 -11.84
N LEU A 462 -50.36 -9.21 -11.87
CA LEU A 462 -50.03 -7.83 -12.25
C LEU A 462 -50.41 -7.52 -13.69
N ALA A 463 -50.14 -8.44 -14.61
CA ALA A 463 -50.48 -8.29 -16.02
C ALA A 463 -51.99 -8.23 -16.24
N LYS A 464 -52.78 -9.00 -15.49
CA LYS A 464 -54.23 -8.97 -15.56
C LYS A 464 -54.80 -7.60 -15.19
N LEU A 465 -54.29 -7.00 -14.11
CA LEU A 465 -54.66 -5.64 -13.70
C LEU A 465 -54.23 -4.61 -14.77
N LYS A 466 -53.01 -4.73 -15.28
CA LYS A 466 -52.49 -3.84 -16.32
C LYS A 466 -53.27 -3.95 -17.63
N ALA A 467 -53.64 -5.16 -18.03
CA ALA A 467 -54.43 -5.43 -19.22
C ALA A 467 -55.84 -4.87 -19.07
N SER A 468 -56.49 -5.08 -17.92
CA SER A 468 -57.84 -4.53 -17.68
C SER A 468 -57.86 -3.00 -17.75
N ASP A 469 -56.85 -2.34 -17.16
CA ASP A 469 -56.73 -0.89 -17.20
C ASP A 469 -56.42 -0.40 -18.63
N SER A 470 -55.55 -1.11 -19.34
CA SER A 470 -55.14 -0.73 -20.70
C SER A 470 -56.26 -0.90 -21.72
N ARG A 471 -57.18 -1.85 -21.48
CA ARG A 471 -58.33 -2.21 -22.31
C ARG A 471 -59.64 -1.53 -21.87
N SER A 472 -59.60 -0.59 -20.93
CA SER A 472 -60.80 0.04 -20.36
C SER A 472 -61.65 0.85 -21.36
N PHE A 473 -61.12 1.12 -22.56
CA PHE A 473 -61.82 1.81 -23.65
C PHE A 473 -62.73 0.88 -24.47
N LEU A 474 -62.56 -0.43 -24.33
CA LEU A 474 -63.39 -1.43 -25.00
C LEU A 474 -64.77 -1.51 -24.35
N ASP A 475 -65.78 -1.89 -25.12
CA ASP A 475 -67.06 -2.34 -24.59
C ASP A 475 -66.81 -3.52 -23.63
N PRO A 476 -67.25 -3.48 -22.36
CA PRO A 476 -67.06 -4.59 -21.43
C PRO A 476 -67.86 -5.85 -21.81
N MET A 477 -68.94 -5.71 -22.60
CA MET A 477 -69.81 -6.80 -23.02
C MET A 477 -70.20 -6.68 -24.51
N PRO A 478 -69.24 -6.73 -25.45
CA PRO A 478 -69.54 -6.69 -26.87
C PRO A 478 -70.48 -7.84 -27.24
N GLU A 479 -71.60 -7.53 -27.89
CA GLU A 479 -72.65 -8.51 -28.25
C GLU A 479 -73.14 -9.35 -27.05
N GLY A 480 -73.08 -8.82 -25.82
CA GLY A 480 -73.49 -9.53 -24.60
C GLY A 480 -72.48 -10.57 -24.09
N VAL A 481 -71.30 -10.69 -24.71
CA VAL A 481 -70.21 -11.60 -24.30
C VAL A 481 -69.15 -10.83 -23.49
N PRO A 482 -68.80 -11.27 -22.27
CA PRO A 482 -67.73 -10.62 -21.50
C PRO A 482 -66.37 -10.65 -22.20
N LEU A 483 -65.61 -9.56 -22.15
CA LEU A 483 -64.25 -9.47 -22.74
C LEU A 483 -63.32 -10.60 -22.28
N SER A 484 -63.45 -11.07 -21.04
CA SER A 484 -62.66 -12.17 -20.47
C SER A 484 -62.85 -13.51 -21.20
N GLU A 485 -63.92 -13.68 -21.98
CA GLU A 485 -64.23 -14.93 -22.71
C GLU A 485 -63.77 -14.93 -24.16
N LEU A 486 -63.34 -13.76 -24.67
CA LEU A 486 -62.92 -13.58 -26.05
C LEU A 486 -61.49 -14.06 -26.32
N GLY A 487 -60.68 -14.24 -25.27
CA GLY A 487 -59.29 -14.67 -25.41
C GLY A 487 -58.45 -13.69 -26.23
N LEU A 488 -58.62 -12.38 -25.99
CA LEU A 488 -57.97 -11.30 -26.72
C LEU A 488 -56.44 -11.39 -26.69
N ASP A 489 -55.89 -11.94 -25.60
CA ASP A 489 -54.48 -12.25 -25.40
C ASP A 489 -53.92 -13.27 -26.40
N LYS A 490 -54.78 -14.12 -26.99
CA LYS A 490 -54.41 -15.16 -27.96
C LYS A 490 -54.76 -14.78 -29.40
N ASP A 491 -55.44 -13.65 -29.59
CA ASP A 491 -55.80 -13.17 -30.92
C ASP A 491 -54.64 -12.34 -31.50
N GLU A 492 -54.02 -12.85 -32.56
CA GLU A 492 -52.85 -12.21 -33.20
C GLU A 492 -53.18 -10.81 -33.73
N LYS A 493 -54.39 -10.62 -34.29
CA LYS A 493 -54.81 -9.33 -34.87
C LYS A 493 -55.01 -8.30 -33.75
N PHE A 494 -55.65 -8.68 -32.65
CA PHE A 494 -55.85 -7.83 -31.48
C PHE A 494 -54.51 -7.48 -30.83
N SER A 495 -53.63 -8.46 -30.65
CA SER A 495 -52.29 -8.28 -30.09
C SER A 495 -51.44 -7.30 -30.92
N THR A 496 -51.53 -7.38 -32.25
CA THR A 496 -50.85 -6.43 -33.16
C THR A 496 -51.36 -5.01 -32.95
N MET A 497 -52.68 -4.82 -32.84
CA MET A 497 -53.27 -3.51 -32.58
C MET A 497 -52.90 -2.99 -31.16
N GLU A 498 -52.83 -3.86 -30.16
CA GLU A 498 -52.35 -3.49 -28.81
C GLU A 498 -50.89 -3.03 -28.82
N GLU A 499 -50.02 -3.70 -29.58
CA GLU A 499 -48.63 -3.31 -29.75
C GLU A 499 -48.51 -1.94 -30.44
N GLU A 500 -49.23 -1.75 -31.55
CA GLU A 500 -49.26 -0.46 -32.26
C GLU A 500 -49.77 0.67 -31.37
N ARG A 501 -50.82 0.42 -30.58
CA ARG A 501 -51.36 1.39 -29.63
C ARG A 501 -50.32 1.76 -28.58
N ARG A 502 -49.64 0.77 -28.01
CA ARG A 502 -48.58 1.00 -27.01
C ARG A 502 -47.44 1.81 -27.58
N LYS A 503 -47.01 1.53 -28.82
CA LYS A 503 -45.99 2.31 -29.53
C LYS A 503 -46.42 3.77 -29.72
N LEU A 504 -47.66 4.02 -30.17
CA LEU A 504 -48.17 5.39 -30.35
C LEU A 504 -48.23 6.18 -29.04
N ILE A 505 -48.61 5.52 -27.94
CA ILE A 505 -48.63 6.11 -26.60
C ILE A 505 -47.21 6.45 -26.13
N ALA A 506 -46.26 5.55 -26.36
CA ALA A 506 -44.86 5.73 -25.94
C ALA A 506 -44.14 6.82 -26.75
N GLU A 507 -44.45 6.97 -28.05
CA GLU A 507 -43.85 7.99 -28.91
C GLU A 507 -44.33 9.41 -28.54
N ASP A 508 -45.64 9.64 -28.55
CA ASP A 508 -46.26 10.91 -28.17
C ASP A 508 -47.78 10.72 -28.03
N ARG A 509 -48.25 10.52 -26.80
CA ARG A 509 -49.68 10.31 -26.51
C ARG A 509 -50.55 11.48 -27.00
N GLU A 510 -50.09 12.72 -26.84
CA GLU A 510 -50.89 13.90 -27.17
C GLU A 510 -50.90 14.14 -28.68
N GLY A 511 -49.73 14.05 -29.34
CA GLY A 511 -49.61 14.19 -30.79
C GLY A 511 -50.29 13.06 -31.57
N ASN A 512 -50.32 11.84 -31.04
CA ASN A 512 -50.95 10.68 -31.68
C ASN A 512 -52.41 10.45 -31.27
N ALA A 513 -53.04 11.35 -30.49
CA ALA A 513 -54.38 11.13 -29.92
C ALA A 513 -55.45 10.71 -30.96
N ALA A 514 -55.46 11.31 -32.15
CA ALA A 514 -56.39 10.94 -33.21
C ALA A 514 -56.16 9.52 -33.76
N ARG A 515 -54.89 9.13 -33.95
CA ARG A 515 -54.51 7.78 -34.41
C ARG A 515 -54.78 6.73 -33.35
N ILE A 516 -54.54 7.07 -32.08
CA ILE A 516 -54.87 6.22 -30.94
C ILE A 516 -56.39 5.99 -30.90
N ALA A 517 -57.21 7.04 -31.04
CA ALA A 517 -58.67 6.91 -31.04
C ALA A 517 -59.20 6.08 -32.22
N GLU A 518 -58.62 6.23 -33.41
CA GLU A 518 -58.96 5.41 -34.59
C GLU A 518 -58.61 3.94 -34.35
N LEU A 519 -57.43 3.67 -33.80
CA LEU A 519 -56.98 2.32 -33.46
C LEU A 519 -57.83 1.70 -32.34
N GLU A 520 -58.17 2.46 -31.30
CA GLU A 520 -59.07 2.03 -30.22
C GLU A 520 -60.46 1.68 -30.76
N ALA A 521 -60.99 2.44 -31.73
CA ALA A 521 -62.25 2.11 -32.39
C ALA A 521 -62.16 0.81 -33.20
N ALA A 522 -61.06 0.60 -33.95
CA ALA A 522 -60.81 -0.63 -34.70
C ALA A 522 -60.65 -1.86 -33.77
N MET A 523 -59.98 -1.68 -32.63
CA MET A 523 -59.85 -2.71 -31.59
C MET A 523 -61.21 -3.06 -30.98
N ASN A 524 -62.06 -2.06 -30.74
CA ASN A 524 -63.41 -2.29 -30.25
C ASN A 524 -64.26 -3.04 -31.30
N GLU A 525 -64.21 -2.64 -32.57
CA GLU A 525 -64.90 -3.33 -33.66
C GLU A 525 -64.45 -4.79 -33.79
N HIS A 526 -63.14 -5.06 -33.73
CA HIS A 526 -62.61 -6.43 -33.75
C HIS A 526 -63.07 -7.24 -32.52
N SER A 527 -63.17 -6.62 -31.34
CA SER A 527 -63.74 -7.26 -30.14
C SER A 527 -65.21 -7.65 -30.36
N HIS A 528 -65.99 -6.81 -31.04
CA HIS A 528 -67.35 -7.17 -31.47
C HIS A 528 -67.36 -8.30 -32.50
N GLU A 529 -66.43 -8.36 -33.46
CA GLU A 529 -66.33 -9.47 -34.41
C GLU A 529 -66.07 -10.81 -33.70
N LEU A 530 -65.11 -10.82 -32.76
CA LEU A 530 -64.81 -12.00 -31.93
C LEU A 530 -66.00 -12.39 -31.06
N ALA A 531 -66.69 -11.42 -30.48
CA ALA A 531 -67.89 -11.67 -29.68
C ALA A 531 -69.04 -12.26 -30.51
N LYS A 532 -69.25 -11.80 -31.76
CA LYS A 532 -70.25 -12.39 -32.66
C LYS A 532 -69.95 -13.86 -32.94
N LEU A 533 -68.70 -14.19 -33.24
CA LEU A 533 -68.28 -15.58 -33.46
C LEU A 533 -68.51 -16.42 -32.20
N LYS A 534 -68.06 -15.92 -31.04
CA LYS A 534 -68.23 -16.60 -29.75
C LYS A 534 -69.69 -16.79 -29.38
N ALA A 535 -70.53 -15.78 -29.57
CA ALA A 535 -71.96 -15.84 -29.33
C ALA A 535 -72.63 -16.83 -30.28
N SER A 536 -72.29 -16.81 -31.58
CA SER A 536 -72.84 -17.78 -32.54
C SER A 536 -72.48 -19.22 -32.20
N ASP A 537 -71.23 -19.48 -31.79
CA ASP A 537 -70.79 -20.80 -31.36
C ASP A 537 -71.49 -21.23 -30.06
N SER A 538 -71.62 -20.30 -29.11
CA SER A 538 -72.25 -20.55 -27.81
C SER A 538 -73.74 -20.83 -27.93
N ARG A 539 -74.40 -20.25 -28.94
CA ARG A 539 -75.83 -20.37 -29.28
C ARG A 539 -76.14 -21.44 -30.33
N SER A 540 -75.15 -22.21 -30.76
CA SER A 540 -75.31 -23.29 -31.76
C SER A 540 -76.32 -24.38 -31.38
N PHE A 541 -76.73 -24.44 -30.11
CA PHE A 541 -77.79 -25.33 -29.61
C PHE A 541 -79.21 -24.85 -29.94
N LEU A 542 -79.38 -23.55 -30.23
CA LEU A 542 -80.68 -22.97 -30.60
C LEU A 542 -81.03 -23.31 -32.05
N ASP A 543 -82.33 -23.36 -32.35
CA ASP A 543 -82.83 -23.43 -33.72
C ASP A 543 -82.25 -22.24 -34.52
N PRO A 544 -81.59 -22.42 -35.68
CA PRO A 544 -81.10 -21.32 -36.50
C PRO A 544 -82.21 -20.41 -37.06
N MET A 545 -83.44 -20.92 -37.17
CA MET A 545 -84.60 -20.19 -37.70
C MET A 545 -85.88 -20.44 -36.85
N PRO A 546 -85.91 -20.02 -35.57
CA PRO A 546 -87.10 -20.18 -34.75
C PRO A 546 -88.29 -19.47 -35.41
N GLU A 547 -89.39 -20.21 -35.59
CA GLU A 547 -90.59 -19.74 -36.28
C GLU A 547 -90.35 -19.15 -37.70
N GLY A 548 -89.21 -19.49 -38.33
CA GLY A 548 -88.83 -19.00 -39.66
C GLY A 548 -88.06 -17.68 -39.69
N VAL A 549 -87.69 -17.11 -38.53
CA VAL A 549 -86.88 -15.88 -38.42
C VAL A 549 -85.43 -16.24 -38.09
N PRO A 550 -84.41 -15.74 -38.82
CA PRO A 550 -83.02 -15.99 -38.49
C PRO A 550 -82.66 -15.48 -37.09
N LEU A 551 -81.89 -16.27 -36.30
CA LEU A 551 -81.43 -15.86 -34.96
C LEU A 551 -80.76 -14.48 -34.93
N SER A 552 -80.04 -14.11 -36.00
CA SER A 552 -79.36 -12.81 -36.14
C SER A 552 -80.32 -11.60 -36.17
N GLU A 553 -81.60 -11.80 -36.48
CA GLU A 553 -82.60 -10.73 -36.55
C GLU A 553 -83.35 -10.51 -35.23
N LEU A 554 -83.21 -11.42 -34.26
CA LEU A 554 -83.96 -11.38 -33.00
C LEU A 554 -83.40 -10.42 -31.95
N GLY A 555 -82.17 -9.91 -32.14
CA GLY A 555 -81.53 -8.97 -31.23
C GLY A 555 -81.39 -9.51 -29.80
N LEU A 556 -81.10 -10.81 -29.66
CA LEU A 556 -81.06 -11.54 -28.39
C LEU A 556 -80.13 -10.89 -27.35
N ASP A 557 -79.08 -10.22 -27.80
CA ASP A 557 -78.10 -9.52 -26.94
C ASP A 557 -78.72 -8.35 -26.17
N LYS A 558 -79.87 -7.84 -26.64
CA LYS A 558 -80.62 -6.74 -26.01
C LYS A 558 -81.78 -7.24 -25.14
N ASP A 559 -82.04 -8.54 -25.09
CA ASP A 559 -83.06 -9.13 -24.24
C ASP A 559 -82.45 -9.49 -22.87
N GLU A 560 -82.80 -8.69 -21.86
CA GLU A 560 -82.28 -8.87 -20.49
C GLU A 560 -82.55 -10.27 -19.92
N LYS A 561 -83.68 -10.89 -20.25
CA LYS A 561 -84.01 -12.24 -19.75
C LYS A 561 -83.15 -13.28 -20.43
N PHE A 562 -83.01 -13.19 -21.75
CA PHE A 562 -82.14 -14.09 -22.50
C PHE A 562 -80.68 -13.96 -22.05
N SER A 563 -80.17 -12.74 -21.91
CA SER A 563 -78.81 -12.48 -21.42
C SER A 563 -78.56 -13.04 -20.01
N THR A 564 -79.54 -12.97 -19.12
CA THR A 564 -79.45 -13.56 -17.76
C THR A 564 -79.35 -15.09 -17.83
N MET A 565 -80.17 -15.73 -18.65
CA MET A 565 -80.12 -17.19 -18.83
C MET A 565 -78.80 -17.62 -19.50
N GLU A 566 -78.32 -16.85 -20.47
CA GLU A 566 -77.03 -17.10 -21.11
C GLU A 566 -75.87 -16.98 -20.12
N GLU A 567 -75.92 -16.00 -19.20
CA GLU A 567 -74.95 -15.87 -18.10
C GLU A 567 -75.01 -17.05 -17.13
N GLU A 568 -76.20 -17.47 -16.71
CA GLU A 568 -76.38 -18.66 -15.86
C GLU A 568 -75.83 -19.91 -16.55
N ARG A 569 -76.09 -20.07 -17.85
CA ARG A 569 -75.53 -21.16 -18.66
C ARG A 569 -74.00 -21.12 -18.68
N ARG A 570 -73.42 -19.95 -18.95
CA ARG A 570 -71.96 -19.74 -18.96
C ARG A 570 -71.36 -20.12 -17.62
N LYS A 571 -71.97 -19.69 -16.52
CA LYS A 571 -71.52 -20.03 -15.16
C LYS A 571 -71.56 -21.53 -14.89
N LEU A 572 -72.64 -22.21 -15.26
CA LEU A 572 -72.77 -23.67 -15.09
C LEU A 572 -71.72 -24.44 -15.91
N ILE A 573 -71.41 -23.97 -17.13
CA ILE A 573 -70.37 -24.54 -17.98
C ILE A 573 -68.98 -24.32 -17.38
N ALA A 574 -68.71 -23.11 -16.85
CA ALA A 574 -67.42 -22.75 -16.27
C ALA A 574 -67.15 -23.46 -14.93
N GLU A 575 -68.18 -23.70 -14.11
CA GLU A 575 -68.06 -24.40 -12.82
C GLU A 575 -67.78 -25.90 -13.00
N ASP A 576 -68.62 -26.60 -13.78
CA ASP A 576 -68.46 -28.02 -14.11
C ASP A 576 -69.48 -28.40 -15.20
N ARG A 577 -69.05 -28.40 -16.47
CA ARG A 577 -69.92 -28.72 -17.61
C ARG A 577 -70.53 -30.12 -17.50
N GLU A 578 -69.77 -31.12 -17.04
CA GLU A 578 -70.25 -32.50 -16.97
C GLU A 578 -71.18 -32.70 -15.78
N GLY A 579 -70.83 -32.15 -14.61
CA GLY A 579 -71.67 -32.20 -13.40
C GLY A 579 -72.96 -31.39 -13.53
N ASN A 580 -72.97 -30.32 -14.31
CA ASN A 580 -74.14 -29.45 -14.50
C ASN A 580 -74.98 -29.78 -15.76
N ALA A 581 -74.67 -30.84 -16.51
CA ALA A 581 -75.30 -31.14 -17.80
C ALA A 581 -76.84 -31.14 -17.78
N ALA A 582 -77.46 -31.66 -16.71
CA ALA A 582 -78.93 -31.68 -16.57
C ALA A 582 -79.52 -30.27 -16.38
N ARG A 583 -78.85 -29.41 -15.61
CA ARG A 583 -79.27 -28.02 -15.37
C ARG A 583 -79.08 -27.16 -16.61
N ILE A 584 -77.99 -27.41 -17.35
CA ILE A 584 -77.73 -26.78 -18.65
C ILE A 584 -78.84 -27.17 -19.63
N ALA A 585 -79.18 -28.46 -19.75
CA ALA A 585 -80.24 -28.92 -20.65
C ALA A 585 -81.64 -28.39 -20.27
N GLU A 586 -81.94 -28.23 -18.97
CA GLU A 586 -83.20 -27.63 -18.52
C GLU A 586 -83.29 -26.15 -18.93
N LEU A 587 -82.18 -25.43 -18.82
CA LEU A 587 -82.08 -24.02 -19.19
C LEU A 587 -82.07 -23.81 -20.71
N GLU A 588 -81.51 -24.73 -21.50
CA GLU A 588 -81.50 -24.67 -22.97
C GLU A 588 -82.88 -24.90 -23.61
N VAL A 589 -83.87 -25.40 -22.86
CA VAL A 589 -85.25 -25.67 -23.32
C VAL A 589 -86.24 -24.57 -22.87
N GLN A 590 -85.83 -23.68 -21.96
CA GLN A 590 -86.61 -22.50 -21.53
C GLN A 590 -86.47 -21.36 -22.52
#